data_AF-A0A4P9ZT88-F1
#
_entry.id   AF-A0A4P9ZT88-F1
#
_cell.length_a   1.000
_cell.length_b   1.000
_cell.length_c   1.000
_cell.angle_alpha   90.00
_cell.angle_beta   90.00
_cell.angle_gamma   90.00
#
_symmetry.space_group_name_H-M   'P 1'
#
loop_
_entity.id
_entity.type
_entity.pdbx_description
1 polymer ?
#
loop_
_entity_poly.entity_id
_entity_poly.type
_entity_poly.pdbx_seq_one_letter_code
_entity_poly.pdbx_strand_id
1 'polypeptide(L)'
;MKADSLYGSRISLISKSNIRYLGILHEINEQDSTVALEQVRSMGTEGRKGGDPDEEIPASDEVFEFIQFRATDVIDIRLEEPEEAPKPAPPPPSIPNDPAILGVSVIYV
;
A
#
# COMPACT_ATOMS: atom_id res chain seq x y z
N MET A 1 -15.98 -17.31 -8.94
CA MET A 1 -14.94 -17.96 -8.11
C MET A 1 -13.71 -17.09 -8.13
N LYS A 2 -13.35 -16.47 -7.00
CA LYS A 2 -12.13 -15.66 -6.79
C LYS A 2 -11.57 -15.92 -5.38
N ALA A 3 -11.75 -17.13 -4.85
CA ALA A 3 -11.28 -17.48 -3.51
C ALA A 3 -9.87 -18.11 -3.54
N ASP A 4 -9.44 -18.67 -4.67
CA ASP A 4 -8.22 -19.48 -4.76
C ASP A 4 -6.93 -18.73 -5.13
N SER A 5 -6.87 -17.40 -5.05
CA SER A 5 -5.65 -16.66 -5.46
C SER A 5 -5.26 -15.50 -4.54
N LEU A 6 -5.45 -15.67 -3.23
CA LEU A 6 -4.93 -14.70 -2.24
C LEU A 6 -3.43 -14.86 -2.03
N TYR A 7 -2.90 -16.09 -2.12
CA TYR A 7 -1.47 -16.37 -2.02
C TYR A 7 -0.69 -15.66 -3.12
N GLY A 8 0.44 -15.06 -2.77
CA GLY A 8 1.22 -14.22 -3.69
C GLY A 8 0.66 -12.81 -3.91
N SER A 9 -0.53 -12.48 -3.37
CA SER A 9 -1.05 -11.11 -3.43
C SER A 9 -0.32 -10.20 -2.43
N ARG A 10 -0.15 -8.93 -2.79
CA ARG A 10 0.36 -7.91 -1.87
C ARG A 10 -0.72 -7.52 -0.88
N ILE A 11 -0.37 -7.50 0.40
CA ILE A 11 -1.26 -7.22 1.52
C ILE A 11 -0.72 -6.05 2.32
N SER A 12 -1.65 -5.19 2.74
CA SER A 12 -1.47 -4.22 3.80
C SER A 12 -2.10 -4.73 5.09
N LEU A 13 -1.29 -4.89 6.13
CA LEU A 13 -1.69 -5.41 7.45
C LEU A 13 -1.39 -4.36 8.52
N ILE A 14 -2.36 -4.02 9.37
CA ILE A 14 -2.17 -3.11 10.51
C ILE A 14 -2.16 -3.93 11.80
N SER A 15 -1.11 -3.83 12.61
CA SER A 15 -1.02 -4.51 13.91
C SER A 15 -1.57 -3.67 15.06
N LYS A 16 -1.75 -4.27 16.24
CA LYS A 16 -2.13 -3.59 17.49
C LYS A 16 -1.20 -2.46 17.93
N SER A 17 0.04 -2.45 17.46
CA SER A 17 0.95 -1.33 17.67
C SER A 17 0.63 -0.12 16.80
N ASN A 18 -0.45 -0.18 15.99
CA ASN A 18 -0.84 0.78 14.97
C ASN A 18 0.18 0.91 13.82
N ILE A 19 1.08 -0.06 13.67
CA ILE A 19 2.05 -0.08 12.58
C ILE A 19 1.43 -0.79 11.38
N ARG A 20 1.53 -0.19 10.21
CA ARG A 20 1.14 -0.82 8.94
C ARG A 20 2.34 -1.55 8.34
N TYR A 21 2.14 -2.78 7.91
CA TYR A 21 3.10 -3.62 7.21
C TYR A 21 2.61 -3.88 5.80
N LEU A 22 3.50 -3.79 4.83
CA LEU A 22 3.26 -4.24 3.46
C LEU A 22 4.08 -5.49 3.21
N GLY A 23 3.47 -6.53 2.65
CA GLY A 23 4.16 -7.77 2.30
C GLY A 23 3.35 -8.62 1.33
N ILE A 24 3.90 -9.75 0.92
CA ILE A 24 3.23 -10.71 0.04
C ILE A 24 2.66 -11.83 0.90
N LEU A 25 1.39 -12.21 0.69
CA LEU A 25 0.80 -13.31 1.44
C LEU A 25 1.50 -14.63 1.09
N HIS A 26 2.15 -15.22 2.10
CA HIS A 26 2.79 -16.53 1.98
C HIS A 26 1.87 -17.64 2.50
N GLU A 27 1.37 -17.50 3.73
CA GLU A 27 0.61 -18.55 4.39
C GLU A 27 -0.46 -17.99 5.33
N ILE A 28 -1.58 -18.70 5.45
CA ILE A 28 -2.55 -18.54 6.53
C ILE A 28 -2.71 -19.90 7.21
N ASN A 29 -2.40 -19.95 8.50
CA ASN A 29 -2.61 -21.15 9.30
C ASN A 29 -3.78 -20.90 10.25
N GLU A 30 -4.92 -21.52 9.95
CA GLU A 30 -6.16 -21.37 10.72
C GLU A 30 -6.08 -22.03 12.10
N GLN A 31 -5.36 -23.16 12.22
CA GLN A 31 -5.23 -23.89 13.48
C GLN A 31 -4.49 -23.07 14.52
N ASP A 32 -3.36 -22.47 14.13
CA ASP A 32 -2.55 -21.62 15.00
C ASP A 32 -3.02 -20.17 15.00
N SER A 33 -3.99 -19.83 14.16
CA SER A 33 -4.49 -18.46 13.95
C SER A 33 -3.35 -17.48 13.64
N THR A 34 -2.53 -17.82 12.65
CA THR A 34 -1.40 -17.00 12.20
C THR A 34 -1.46 -16.69 10.70
N VAL A 35 -0.81 -15.59 10.32
CA VAL A 35 -0.62 -15.15 8.94
C VAL A 35 0.85 -14.88 8.72
N ALA A 36 1.43 -15.43 7.66
CA ALA A 36 2.81 -15.17 7.28
C ALA A 36 2.88 -14.33 6.00
N LEU A 37 3.73 -13.31 6.03
CA LEU A 37 4.04 -12.46 4.89
C LEU A 37 5.53 -12.57 4.54
N GLU A 38 5.82 -12.50 3.25
CA GLU A 38 7.17 -12.36 2.71
C GLU A 38 7.44 -10.94 2.20
N GLN A 39 8.72 -10.58 2.06
CA GLN A 39 9.17 -9.28 1.54
C GLN A 39 8.50 -8.10 2.27
N VAL A 40 8.54 -8.17 3.60
CA VAL A 40 7.74 -7.32 4.48
C VAL A 40 8.47 -6.02 4.79
N ARG A 41 7.77 -4.89 4.65
CA ARG A 41 8.24 -3.56 5.02
C ARG A 41 7.31 -2.90 6.02
N SER A 42 7.87 -2.22 7.02
CA SER A 42 7.11 -1.37 7.94
C SER A 42 6.85 0.00 7.33
N MET A 43 5.59 0.43 7.30
CA MET A 43 5.16 1.77 6.92
C MET A 43 5.00 2.70 8.11
N GLY A 44 5.34 2.23 9.31
CA GLY A 44 5.21 3.01 10.52
C GLY A 44 3.76 3.20 10.95
N THR A 45 3.54 4.17 11.82
CA THR A 45 2.24 4.46 12.43
C THR A 45 1.36 5.41 11.62
N GLU A 46 1.95 6.23 10.74
CA GLU A 46 1.25 7.08 9.76
C GLU A 46 0.17 8.00 10.38
N GLY A 47 0.42 8.54 11.59
CA GLY A 47 -0.51 9.44 12.28
C GLY A 47 -1.56 8.73 13.14
N ARG A 48 -1.55 7.39 13.20
CA ARG A 48 -2.50 6.60 14.02
C ARG A 48 -2.26 6.71 15.52
N LYS A 49 -1.18 7.35 15.98
CA LYS A 49 -0.90 7.60 17.41
C LYS A 49 -1.42 8.97 17.86
N GLY A 50 -2.38 9.54 17.15
CA GLY A 50 -2.99 10.82 17.54
C GLY A 50 -2.10 12.03 17.24
N GLY A 51 -1.03 11.84 16.45
CA GLY A 51 -0.15 12.93 16.01
C GLY A 51 0.90 13.36 17.03
N ASP A 52 1.10 12.60 18.12
CA ASP A 52 2.22 12.81 19.05
C ASP A 52 3.53 12.33 18.40
N PRO A 53 4.48 13.23 18.06
CA PRO A 53 5.72 12.85 17.39
C PRO A 53 6.60 11.88 18.18
N ASP A 54 6.48 11.84 19.51
CA ASP A 54 7.29 10.97 20.37
C ASP A 54 6.78 9.52 20.37
N GLU A 55 5.51 9.30 20.03
CA GLU A 55 4.91 7.96 19.90
C GLU A 55 4.88 7.44 18.46
N GLU A 56 5.05 8.31 17.48
CA GLU A 56 5.02 7.95 16.07
C GLU A 56 6.29 7.19 15.65
N ILE A 57 6.09 6.10 14.92
CA ILE A 57 7.17 5.29 14.34
C ILE A 57 7.19 5.59 12.84
N PRO A 58 8.33 6.02 12.27
CA PRO A 58 8.43 6.27 10.83
C PRO A 58 8.42 4.98 10.03
N ALA A 59 8.16 5.09 8.73
CA ALA A 59 8.39 4.00 7.80
C ALA A 59 9.87 3.59 7.79
N SER A 60 10.13 2.30 7.57
CA SER A 60 11.47 1.75 7.37
C SER A 60 11.65 1.34 5.91
N ASP A 61 12.84 1.55 5.37
CA ASP A 61 13.22 1.01 4.05
C ASP A 61 13.67 -0.45 4.11
N GLU A 62 13.92 -0.96 5.31
CA GLU A 62 14.32 -2.34 5.55
C GLU A 62 13.23 -3.32 5.11
N VAL A 63 13.64 -4.35 4.38
CA VAL A 63 12.76 -5.42 3.90
C VAL A 63 13.12 -6.70 4.63
N PHE A 64 12.18 -7.20 5.41
CA PHE A 64 12.29 -8.47 6.11
C PHE A 64 11.84 -9.59 5.16
N GLU A 65 12.66 -10.63 5.03
CA GLU A 65 12.36 -11.73 4.12
C GLU A 65 11.06 -12.43 4.49
N PHE A 66 10.81 -12.64 5.79
CA PHE A 66 9.65 -13.34 6.31
C PHE A 66 9.23 -12.82 7.69
N ILE A 67 7.93 -12.57 7.89
CA ILE A 67 7.35 -12.23 9.20
C ILE A 67 6.05 -13.00 9.41
N GLN A 68 5.91 -13.62 10.59
CA GLN A 68 4.67 -14.26 11.04
C GLN A 68 3.93 -13.38 12.04
N PHE A 69 2.64 -13.14 11.79
CA PHE A 69 1.72 -12.38 12.62
C PHE A 69 0.72 -13.32 13.29
N ARG A 70 0.44 -13.10 14.58
CA ARG A 70 -0.71 -13.71 15.25
C ARG A 70 -1.96 -12.94 14.89
N ALA A 71 -3.02 -13.63 14.47
CA ALA A 71 -4.29 -13.00 14.10
C ALA A 71 -4.87 -12.15 15.24
N THR A 72 -4.63 -12.54 16.50
CA THR A 72 -5.06 -11.78 17.68
C THR A 72 -4.42 -10.40 17.78
N ASP A 73 -3.27 -10.16 17.15
CA ASP A 73 -2.53 -8.90 17.18
C ASP A 73 -2.70 -8.08 15.89
N VAL A 74 -3.56 -8.55 14.97
CA VAL A 74 -3.93 -7.84 13.74
C VAL A 74 -5.22 -7.05 13.97
N ILE A 75 -5.23 -5.79 13.53
CA ILE A 75 -6.42 -4.91 13.57
C ILE A 75 -7.13 -4.90 12.21
N ASP A 76 -6.37 -4.77 11.12
CA ASP A 76 -6.92 -4.62 9.76
C ASP A 76 -6.04 -5.37 8.76
N ILE A 77 -6.65 -5.93 7.72
CA ILE A 77 -5.98 -6.59 6.62
C ILE A 77 -6.67 -6.24 5.30
N ARG A 78 -5.89 -5.80 4.31
CA ARG A 78 -6.40 -5.39 3.00
C ARG A 78 -5.50 -5.92 1.91
N LEU A 79 -6.10 -6.35 0.81
CA LEU A 79 -5.35 -6.56 -0.43
C LEU A 79 -4.97 -5.18 -0.96
N GLU A 80 -3.70 -4.98 -1.30
CA GLU A 80 -3.36 -3.90 -2.20
C GLU A 80 -3.86 -4.30 -3.58
N GLU A 81 -4.78 -3.51 -4.13
CA GLU A 81 -5.08 -3.63 -5.55
C GLU A 81 -3.76 -3.36 -6.29
N PRO A 82 -3.38 -4.20 -7.27
CA PRO A 82 -2.25 -3.86 -8.12
C PRO A 82 -2.51 -2.46 -8.67
N GLU A 83 -1.58 -1.53 -8.46
CA GLU A 83 -1.67 -0.18 -9.03
C GLU A 83 -2.14 -0.36 -10.48
N GLU A 84 -3.32 0.18 -10.79
CA GLU A 84 -3.79 0.22 -12.17
C GLU A 84 -2.61 0.74 -12.99
N ALA A 85 -2.12 -0.07 -13.93
CA ALA A 85 -1.03 0.29 -14.83
C ALA A 85 -1.21 1.75 -15.24
N PRO A 86 -0.13 2.57 -15.21
CA PRO A 86 -0.22 4.03 -15.25
C PRO A 86 -1.26 4.43 -16.27
N LYS A 87 -2.35 5.06 -15.79
CA LYS A 87 -3.44 5.49 -16.66
C LYS A 87 -2.81 6.19 -17.85
N PRO A 88 -3.10 5.78 -19.11
CA PRO A 88 -2.50 6.43 -20.27
C PRO A 88 -2.70 7.93 -20.11
N ALA A 89 -1.62 8.69 -20.26
CA ALA A 89 -1.63 10.13 -20.04
C ALA A 89 -2.86 10.73 -20.71
N PRO A 90 -3.59 11.65 -20.04
CA PRO A 90 -4.76 12.28 -20.65
C PRO A 90 -4.35 12.83 -22.02
N PRO A 91 -5.22 12.67 -23.05
CA PRO A 91 -4.92 13.20 -24.37
C PRO A 91 -4.54 14.69 -24.23
N PRO A 92 -3.55 15.17 -25.00
CA PRO A 92 -3.11 16.55 -24.89
C PRO A 92 -4.32 17.49 -25.01
N PRO A 93 -4.38 18.56 -24.19
CA PRO A 93 -5.51 19.46 -24.20
C PRO A 93 -5.71 19.99 -25.63
N SER A 94 -6.93 19.85 -26.14
CA SER A 94 -7.31 20.37 -27.45
C SER A 94 -7.38 21.88 -27.35
N ILE A 95 -6.35 22.58 -27.83
CA ILE A 95 -6.33 24.05 -27.83
C ILE A 95 -7.37 24.53 -28.86
N PRO A 96 -8.31 25.42 -28.49
CA PRO A 96 -9.22 26.04 -29.44
C PRO A 96 -8.45 26.79 -30.54
N ASN A 97 -8.90 26.69 -31.78
CA ASN A 97 -8.25 27.34 -32.93
C ASN A 97 -8.65 28.82 -32.97
N ASP A 98 -8.04 29.61 -32.07
CA ASP A 98 -8.34 31.03 -31.88
C ASP A 98 -7.16 31.89 -32.35
N PRO A 99 -7.36 32.81 -33.32
CA PRO A 99 -6.29 33.68 -33.83
C PRO A 99 -5.71 34.64 -32.78
N ALA A 100 -6.31 34.78 -31.60
CA ALA A 100 -5.76 35.55 -30.49
C ALA A 100 -4.76 34.76 -29.61
N ILE A 101 -4.60 33.45 -29.79
CA ILE A 101 -3.66 32.64 -29.01
C ILE A 101 -2.28 32.64 -29.68
N LEU A 102 -1.30 33.27 -29.04
CA LEU A 102 0.07 33.41 -29.58
C LEU A 102 1.05 32.29 -29.11
N GLY A 103 0.62 31.39 -28.21
CA GLY A 103 1.39 30.22 -27.78
C GLY A 103 0.89 29.63 -26.46
N VAL A 104 1.02 28.31 -26.26
CA VAL A 104 0.62 27.59 -25.04
C VAL A 104 1.77 26.71 -24.56
N SER A 105 2.07 26.75 -23.26
CA SER A 105 2.99 25.81 -22.60
C SER A 105 2.23 25.01 -21.57
N VAL A 106 2.13 23.70 -21.76
CA VAL A 106 1.52 22.77 -20.81
C VAL A 106 2.64 22.09 -20.03
N ILE A 107 2.62 22.21 -18.71
CA ILE A 107 3.51 21.43 -17.84
C ILE A 107 2.72 20.22 -17.38
N TYR A 108 3.24 19.03 -17.68
CA TYR A 108 2.78 17.78 -17.06
C TYR A 108 3.50 17.64 -15.73
N VAL A 109 2.75 17.59 -14.62
CA VAL A 109 3.25 17.14 -13.32
C VAL A 109 3.14 15.64 -13.20
#